data_AF-A0A8J6CNQ5-F1
#
_entry.id   AF-A0A8J6CNQ5-F1
#
_cell.length_a   1.000
_cell.length_b   1.000
_cell.length_c   1.000
_cell.angle_alpha   90.00
_cell.angle_beta   90.00
_cell.angle_gamma   90.00
#
_symmetry.space_group_name_H-M   'P 1'
#
loop_
_entity.id
_entity.type
_entity.pdbx_description
1 polymer ?
#
loop_
_entity_poly.entity_id
_entity_poly.type
_entity_poly.pdbx_seq_one_letter_code
_entity_poly.pdbx_strand_id
1 'polypeptide(L)'
;MASFFSCAATVFLTISTFSINGCNAYGALIEGICKQSQDYKYCMSVVGNDPRAAAADLHRLALLSIQVMAIQIQDTLDQISRIHPNLKDPLAQRRLRQCKSDYDEAYTNLQSSFSSTSRTAYMDAINLQLTKSLIVHITN
;
A
#
# COMPACT_ATOMS: atom_id res chain seq x y z
N MET A 1 -50.40 -27.35 6.88
CA MET A 1 -49.47 -26.61 6.01
C MET A 1 -48.61 -25.68 6.88
N ALA A 2 -47.57 -26.21 7.52
CA ALA A 2 -46.63 -25.38 8.30
C ALA A 2 -45.42 -26.24 8.70
N SER A 3 -44.57 -26.60 7.74
CA SER A 3 -43.32 -27.31 8.09
C SER A 3 -42.18 -27.19 7.07
N PHE A 4 -42.34 -26.45 5.97
CA PHE A 4 -41.27 -26.27 4.97
C PHE A 4 -40.47 -24.97 5.10
N PHE A 5 -40.87 -24.05 5.98
CA PHE A 5 -40.20 -22.74 6.14
C PHE A 5 -39.01 -22.72 7.10
N SER A 6 -38.65 -23.85 7.73
CA SER A 6 -37.67 -23.87 8.82
C SER A 6 -36.21 -24.05 8.39
N CYS A 7 -35.93 -24.45 7.15
CA CYS A 7 -34.55 -24.74 6.71
C CYS A 7 -33.90 -23.60 5.92
N ALA A 8 -34.70 -22.73 5.28
CA ALA A 8 -34.17 -21.56 4.56
C ALA A 8 -33.72 -20.44 5.52
N ALA A 9 -34.46 -20.23 6.62
CA ALA A 9 -34.16 -19.15 7.57
C ALA A 9 -32.86 -19.36 8.36
N THR A 10 -32.43 -20.60 8.57
CA THR A 10 -31.19 -20.92 9.29
C THR A 10 -29.94 -20.67 8.45
N VAL A 11 -30.01 -20.90 7.12
CA VAL A 11 -28.89 -20.67 6.20
C VAL A 11 -28.57 -19.18 6.04
N PHE A 12 -29.59 -18.32 6.00
CA PHE A 12 -29.40 -16.85 5.91
C PHE A 12 -28.70 -16.26 7.16
N LEU A 13 -29.00 -16.79 8.35
CA LEU A 13 -28.41 -16.31 9.61
C LEU A 13 -26.92 -16.71 9.74
N THR A 14 -26.52 -17.88 9.22
CA THR A 14 -25.11 -18.31 9.24
C THR A 14 -24.23 -17.57 8.23
N ILE A 15 -24.78 -17.11 7.11
CA ILE A 15 -24.04 -16.28 6.13
C ILE A 15 -23.77 -14.88 6.69
N SER A 16 -24.70 -14.38 7.51
CA SER A 16 -24.61 -13.06 8.13
C SER A 16 -23.51 -12.99 9.20
N THR A 17 -23.28 -14.07 9.96
CA THR A 17 -22.27 -14.10 11.03
C THR A 17 -20.83 -14.30 10.54
N PHE A 18 -20.63 -14.88 9.35
CA PHE A 18 -19.28 -14.99 8.77
C PHE A 18 -18.72 -13.63 8.33
N SER A 19 -19.59 -12.68 7.97
CA SER A 19 -19.20 -11.37 7.44
C SER A 19 -18.75 -10.36 8.50
N ILE A 20 -19.07 -10.59 9.79
CA ILE A 20 -18.84 -9.58 10.85
C ILE A 20 -17.47 -9.75 11.53
N ASN A 21 -16.90 -10.96 11.53
CA ASN A 21 -15.63 -11.24 12.20
C ASN A 21 -14.39 -10.81 11.38
N GLY A 22 -14.52 -10.70 10.05
CA GLY A 22 -13.42 -10.29 9.17
C GLY A 22 -13.08 -8.80 9.24
N CYS A 23 -14.08 -7.93 9.40
CA CYS A 23 -13.87 -6.47 9.43
C CYS A 23 -13.05 -5.99 10.63
N ASN A 24 -13.23 -6.60 11.81
CA ASN A 24 -12.56 -6.16 13.04
C ASN A 24 -11.07 -6.54 13.05
N ALA A 25 -10.72 -7.74 12.56
CA ALA A 25 -9.33 -8.17 12.48
C ALA A 25 -8.53 -7.38 11.42
N TYR A 26 -9.18 -7.06 10.30
CA TYR A 26 -8.60 -6.25 9.23
C TYR A 26 -8.29 -4.80 9.68
N GLY A 27 -9.24 -4.13 10.34
CA GLY A 27 -9.04 -2.79 10.84
C GLY A 27 -7.90 -2.71 11.86
N ALA A 28 -7.83 -3.69 12.77
CA ALA A 28 -6.76 -3.78 13.77
C ALA A 28 -5.37 -3.99 13.15
N LEU A 29 -5.28 -4.76 12.04
CA LEU A 29 -4.03 -4.98 11.32
C LEU A 29 -3.49 -3.68 10.71
N ILE A 30 -4.33 -2.95 9.97
CA ILE A 30 -3.95 -1.66 9.38
C ILE A 30 -3.59 -0.66 10.47
N GLU A 31 -4.38 -0.57 11.53
CA GLU A 31 -4.11 0.32 12.64
C GLU A 31 -2.75 0.00 13.29
N GLY A 32 -2.45 -1.29 13.47
CA GLY A 32 -1.17 -1.78 13.97
C GLY A 32 0.02 -1.40 13.10
N ILE A 33 -0.14 -1.48 11.76
CA ILE A 33 0.88 -1.05 10.79
C ILE A 33 1.06 0.47 10.83
N CYS A 34 -0.03 1.22 10.75
CA CYS A 34 0.03 2.67 10.65
C CYS A 34 0.58 3.33 11.91
N LYS A 35 0.41 2.73 13.10
CA LYS A 35 1.03 3.20 14.34
C LYS A 35 2.57 3.16 14.32
N GLN A 36 3.16 2.36 13.43
CA GLN A 36 4.62 2.23 13.29
C GLN A 36 5.16 3.06 12.12
N SER A 37 4.27 3.62 11.31
CA SER A 37 4.65 4.57 10.28
C SER A 37 5.08 5.90 10.91
N GLN A 38 5.91 6.65 10.18
CA GLN A 38 6.33 7.98 10.62
C GLN A 38 5.16 8.97 10.64
N ASP A 39 4.15 8.76 9.78
CA ASP A 39 2.93 9.56 9.74
C ASP A 39 1.70 8.66 9.75
N TYR A 40 1.19 8.44 10.96
CA TYR A 40 -0.02 7.64 11.20
C TYR A 40 -1.22 8.14 10.39
N LYS A 41 -1.44 9.47 10.34
CA LYS A 41 -2.64 10.04 9.69
C LYS A 41 -2.57 9.84 8.19
N TYR A 42 -1.38 10.05 7.62
CA TYR A 42 -1.13 9.78 6.21
C TYR A 42 -1.27 8.29 5.89
N CYS A 43 -0.70 7.41 6.71
CA CYS A 43 -0.85 5.97 6.51
C CYS A 43 -2.33 5.55 6.52
N MET A 44 -3.12 6.03 7.49
CA MET A 44 -4.55 5.73 7.55
C MET A 44 -5.32 6.32 6.37
N SER A 45 -4.98 7.53 5.91
CA SER A 45 -5.67 8.14 4.78
C SER A 45 -5.39 7.44 3.46
N VAL A 46 -4.20 6.84 3.33
CA VAL A 46 -3.71 6.18 2.13
C VAL A 46 -4.03 4.68 2.12
N VAL A 47 -3.61 3.94 3.13
CA VAL A 47 -3.76 2.47 3.21
C VAL A 47 -5.13 2.11 3.78
N GLY A 48 -5.59 2.79 4.83
CA GLY A 48 -6.87 2.50 5.49
C GLY A 48 -8.09 2.74 4.60
N ASN A 49 -7.99 3.67 3.66
CA ASN A 49 -9.05 3.97 2.70
C ASN A 49 -8.89 3.26 1.35
N ASP A 50 -7.80 2.49 1.13
CA ASP A 50 -7.62 1.77 -0.12
C ASP A 50 -8.52 0.52 -0.12
N PRO A 51 -9.49 0.40 -1.05
CA PRO A 51 -10.38 -0.75 -1.09
C PRO A 51 -9.64 -2.07 -1.35
N ARG A 52 -8.43 -2.02 -1.94
CA ARG A 52 -7.58 -3.21 -2.15
C ARG A 52 -6.95 -3.71 -0.85
N ALA A 53 -6.92 -2.88 0.18
CA ALA A 53 -6.47 -3.31 1.49
C ALA A 53 -7.51 -4.22 2.16
N ALA A 54 -8.80 -4.11 1.83
CA ALA A 54 -9.86 -4.92 2.43
C ALA A 54 -9.56 -6.43 2.32
N ALA A 55 -9.47 -7.11 3.46
CA ALA A 55 -9.11 -8.53 3.57
C ALA A 55 -7.71 -8.91 3.05
N ALA A 56 -6.79 -7.95 2.94
CA ALA A 56 -5.39 -8.22 2.66
C ALA A 56 -4.68 -8.78 3.90
N ASP A 57 -3.89 -9.84 3.70
CA ASP A 57 -2.89 -10.29 4.67
C ASP A 57 -1.66 -9.35 4.65
N LEU A 58 -0.71 -9.57 5.56
CA LEU A 58 0.51 -8.78 5.63
C LEU A 58 1.29 -8.74 4.31
N HIS A 59 1.31 -9.86 3.58
CA HIS A 59 2.00 -9.95 2.30
C HIS A 59 1.34 -9.05 1.24
N ARG A 60 0.01 -9.13 1.11
CA ARG A 60 -0.76 -8.28 0.19
C ARG A 60 -0.72 -6.82 0.58
N LEU A 61 -0.74 -6.50 1.88
CA LEU A 61 -0.55 -5.13 2.36
C LEU A 61 0.84 -4.59 1.98
N ALA A 62 1.87 -5.40 2.04
CA ALA A 62 3.21 -4.99 1.60
C ALA A 62 3.28 -4.68 0.11
N LEU A 63 2.73 -5.57 -0.73
CA LEU A 63 2.62 -5.32 -2.17
C LEU A 63 1.77 -4.08 -2.47
N LEU A 64 0.70 -3.86 -1.70
CA LEU A 64 -0.17 -2.70 -1.86
C LEU A 64 0.57 -1.40 -1.53
N SER A 65 1.28 -1.34 -0.41
CA SER A 65 2.04 -0.15 -0.03
C SER A 65 3.13 0.18 -1.05
N ILE A 66 3.81 -0.82 -1.61
CA ILE A 66 4.79 -0.61 -2.70
C ILE A 66 4.10 0.00 -3.93
N GLN A 67 2.94 -0.53 -4.33
CA GLN A 67 2.18 0.01 -5.46
C GLN A 67 1.71 1.44 -5.21
N VAL A 68 1.23 1.74 -4.01
CA VAL A 68 0.76 3.09 -3.68
C VAL A 68 1.91 4.11 -3.72
N MET A 69 3.08 3.75 -3.20
CA MET A 69 4.28 4.59 -3.34
C MET A 69 4.68 4.76 -4.81
N ALA A 70 4.60 3.69 -5.62
CA ALA A 70 4.94 3.76 -7.04
C ALA A 70 4.01 4.72 -7.80
N ILE A 71 2.72 4.73 -7.49
CA ILE A 71 1.74 5.68 -8.04
C ILE A 71 2.13 7.12 -7.67
N GLN A 72 2.44 7.37 -6.40
CA GLN A 72 2.81 8.72 -5.94
C GLN A 72 4.11 9.24 -6.57
N ILE A 73 5.10 8.36 -6.75
CA ILE A 73 6.35 8.70 -7.46
C ILE A 73 6.06 9.01 -8.92
N GLN A 74 5.21 8.22 -9.59
CA GLN A 74 4.84 8.47 -10.97
C GLN A 74 4.11 9.80 -11.14
N ASP A 75 3.13 10.10 -10.27
CA ASP A 75 2.41 11.38 -10.26
C ASP A 75 3.38 12.56 -10.09
N THR A 76 4.40 12.38 -9.24
CA THR A 76 5.45 13.39 -9.02
C THR A 76 6.34 13.56 -10.26
N LEU A 77 6.75 12.47 -10.91
CA LEU A 77 7.53 12.50 -12.16
C LEU A 77 6.76 13.19 -13.29
N ASP A 78 5.44 12.95 -13.38
CA ASP A 78 4.55 13.60 -14.33
C ASP A 78 4.46 15.10 -14.04
N GLN A 79 4.31 15.49 -12.78
CA GLN A 79 4.31 16.90 -12.37
C GLN A 79 5.64 17.59 -12.68
N ILE A 80 6.77 16.94 -12.38
CA ILE A 80 8.11 17.44 -12.72
C ILE A 80 8.20 17.69 -14.24
N SER A 81 7.74 16.73 -15.05
CA SER A 81 7.77 16.83 -16.50
C SER A 81 6.91 17.98 -17.05
N ARG A 82 5.81 18.33 -16.37
CA ARG A 82 4.96 19.49 -16.70
C ARG A 82 5.58 20.83 -16.31
N ILE A 83 6.31 20.88 -15.19
CA ILE A 83 6.91 22.12 -14.67
C ILE A 83 8.23 22.45 -15.38
N HIS A 84 9.05 21.43 -15.67
CA HIS A 84 10.42 21.60 -16.19
C HIS A 84 10.53 22.51 -17.43
N PRO A 85 9.68 22.42 -18.47
CA PRO A 85 9.76 23.26 -19.65
C PRO A 85 9.52 24.76 -19.39
N ASN A 86 8.81 25.09 -18.31
CA ASN A 86 8.40 26.47 -17.99
C ASN A 86 9.40 27.18 -17.07
N LEU A 87 10.42 26.48 -16.57
CA LEU A 87 11.43 27.04 -15.69
C LEU A 87 12.43 27.89 -16.45
N LYS A 88 12.53 29.18 -16.08
CA LYS A 88 13.52 30.11 -16.65
C LYS A 88 14.82 30.17 -15.84
N ASP A 89 14.74 29.91 -14.53
CA ASP A 89 15.91 29.93 -13.65
C ASP A 89 16.79 28.69 -13.90
N PRO A 90 18.07 28.85 -14.30
CA PRO A 90 18.98 27.74 -14.53
C PRO A 90 19.24 26.90 -13.27
N LEU A 91 19.21 27.51 -12.08
CA LEU A 91 19.40 26.77 -10.84
C LEU A 91 18.19 25.86 -10.56
N ALA A 92 16.97 26.38 -10.71
CA ALA A 92 15.74 25.60 -10.60
C ALA A 92 15.71 24.44 -11.60
N GLN A 93 16.10 24.67 -12.86
CA GLN A 93 16.18 23.59 -13.86
C GLN A 93 17.14 22.48 -13.42
N ARG A 94 18.34 22.83 -12.95
CA ARG A 94 19.31 21.83 -12.47
C ARG A 94 18.77 21.02 -11.28
N ARG A 95 18.18 21.71 -10.30
CA ARG A 95 17.59 21.05 -9.12
C ARG A 95 16.45 20.12 -9.52
N LEU A 96 15.56 20.57 -10.41
CA LEU A 96 14.43 19.76 -10.86
C LEU A 96 14.89 18.53 -11.66
N ARG A 97 15.95 18.64 -12.46
CA ARG A 97 16.58 17.47 -13.12
C ARG A 97 17.14 16.47 -12.12
N GLN A 98 17.78 16.94 -11.04
CA GLN A 98 18.25 16.05 -9.98
C GLN A 98 17.07 15.33 -9.31
N CYS A 99 16.03 16.07 -8.92
CA CYS A 99 14.84 15.46 -8.35
C CYS A 99 14.24 14.41 -9.30
N LYS A 100 14.16 14.70 -10.60
CA LYS A 100 13.70 13.72 -11.58
C LYS A 100 14.52 12.44 -11.54
N SER A 101 15.85 12.56 -11.55
CA SER A 101 16.76 11.41 -11.46
C SER A 101 16.54 10.60 -10.18
N ASP A 102 16.41 11.28 -9.04
CA ASP A 102 16.19 10.63 -7.74
C ASP A 102 14.85 9.88 -7.71
N TYR A 103 13.79 10.45 -8.29
CA TYR A 103 12.49 9.81 -8.39
C TYR A 103 12.47 8.65 -9.39
N ASP A 104 13.18 8.74 -10.52
CA ASP A 104 13.32 7.65 -11.50
C ASP A 104 14.07 6.45 -10.85
N GLU A 105 15.11 6.73 -10.06
CA GLU A 105 15.83 5.71 -9.27
C GLU A 105 14.92 5.09 -8.21
N ALA A 106 14.20 5.91 -7.44
CA ALA A 106 13.26 5.43 -6.44
C ALA A 106 12.16 4.56 -7.04
N TYR A 107 11.64 4.91 -8.22
CA TYR A 107 10.66 4.10 -8.95
C TYR A 107 11.22 2.72 -9.32
N THR A 108 12.45 2.68 -9.83
CA THR A 108 13.16 1.43 -10.17
C THR A 108 13.38 0.55 -8.93
N ASN A 109 13.71 1.16 -7.80
CA ASN A 109 13.86 0.47 -6.53
C ASN A 109 12.52 -0.10 -6.04
N LEU A 110 11.41 0.62 -6.21
CA LEU A 110 10.07 0.09 -5.89
C LEU A 110 9.68 -1.09 -6.78
N GLN A 111 10.00 -1.07 -8.08
CA GLN A 111 9.75 -2.21 -8.98
C GLN A 111 10.55 -3.45 -8.54
N SER A 112 11.81 -3.27 -8.16
CA SER A 112 12.65 -4.34 -7.63
C SER A 112 12.08 -4.89 -6.31
N SER A 113 11.67 -3.99 -5.41
CA SER A 113 11.05 -4.34 -4.13
C SER A 113 9.75 -5.13 -4.36
N PHE A 114 8.89 -4.69 -5.28
CA PHE A 114 7.67 -5.41 -5.65
C PHE A 114 7.98 -6.83 -6.13
N SER A 115 8.95 -6.98 -7.04
CA SER A 115 9.38 -8.29 -7.54
C SER A 115 9.86 -9.20 -6.40
N SER A 116 10.72 -8.70 -5.52
CA SER A 116 11.23 -9.47 -4.38
C SER A 116 10.13 -9.84 -3.38
N THR A 117 9.29 -8.87 -2.98
CA THR A 117 8.13 -9.10 -2.10
C THR A 117 7.16 -10.11 -2.70
N SER A 118 6.86 -10.03 -4.01
CA SER A 118 5.94 -10.96 -4.69
C SER A 118 6.45 -12.41 -4.67
N ARG A 119 7.77 -12.60 -4.64
CA ARG A 119 8.45 -13.89 -4.52
C ARG A 119 8.70 -14.29 -3.07
N THR A 120 8.19 -13.54 -2.09
CA THR A 120 8.43 -13.71 -0.65
C THR A 120 9.91 -13.55 -0.22
N ALA A 121 10.75 -12.98 -1.09
CA ALA A 121 12.14 -12.66 -0.81
C ALA A 121 12.25 -11.33 -0.04
N TYR A 122 11.67 -11.28 1.16
CA TYR A 122 11.52 -10.04 1.93
C TYR A 122 12.85 -9.40 2.33
N MET A 123 13.88 -10.20 2.57
CA MET A 123 15.22 -9.70 2.91
C MET A 123 15.83 -8.90 1.74
N ASP A 124 15.59 -9.31 0.50
CA ASP A 124 16.03 -8.58 -0.68
C ASP A 124 15.27 -7.26 -0.85
N ALA A 125 14.00 -7.23 -0.44
CA ALA A 125 13.16 -6.04 -0.49
C ALA A 125 13.50 -5.00 0.62
N ILE A 126 13.95 -5.44 1.81
CA ILE A 126 14.35 -4.54 2.92
C ILE A 126 15.62 -3.74 2.59
N ASN A 127 16.53 -4.32 1.81
CA ASN A 127 17.81 -3.70 1.47
C ASN A 127 17.68 -2.46 0.57
N LEU A 128 16.49 -2.16 0.05
CA LEU A 128 16.23 -1.06 -0.89
C LEU A 128 15.85 0.28 -0.22
N GLN A 129 16.13 0.46 1.09
CA GLN A 129 15.90 1.65 1.94
C GLN A 129 14.44 2.14 2.08
N LEU A 130 13.63 2.13 1.01
CA LEU A 130 12.32 2.76 0.90
C LEU A 130 11.20 1.99 1.62
N THR A 131 11.37 0.70 1.87
CA THR A 131 10.34 -0.21 2.41
C THR A 131 10.64 -0.73 3.81
N LYS A 132 11.71 -0.23 4.45
CA LYS A 132 12.28 -0.78 5.69
C LYS A 132 11.24 -0.92 6.81
N SER A 133 10.37 0.06 7.02
CA SER A 133 9.40 0.03 8.14
C SER A 133 8.30 -1.01 7.97
N LEU A 134 7.86 -1.29 6.74
CA LEU A 134 6.74 -2.20 6.49
C LEU A 134 7.18 -3.65 6.37
N ILE A 135 8.30 -3.90 5.69
CA ILE A 135 8.76 -5.27 5.43
C ILE A 135 9.39 -5.92 6.66
N VAL A 136 9.94 -5.12 7.60
CA VAL A 136 10.41 -5.63 8.90
C VAL A 136 9.31 -6.37 9.68
N HIS A 137 8.03 -5.98 9.53
CA HIS A 137 6.89 -6.70 10.14
C HIS A 137 6.53 -8.03 9.48
N ILE A 138 6.98 -8.27 8.25
CA ILE A 138 6.74 -9.54 7.57
C ILE A 138 7.81 -10.57 7.96
N THR A 139 9.00 -10.09 8.34
CA THR A 139 10.16 -10.93 8.68
C THR A 139 10.29 -11.26 10.16
N ASN A 140 9.48 -10.66 11.04
CA ASN A 140 9.50 -10.85 12.50
C ASN A 140 8.10 -11.22 13.00
#